data_AF-A0A2P8EBA5-F1
#
_entry.id   AF-A0A2P8EBA5-F1
#
_cell.length_a   1.000
_cell.length_b   1.000
_cell.length_c   1.000
_cell.angle_alpha   90.00
_cell.angle_beta   90.00
_cell.angle_gamma   90.00
#
_symmetry.space_group_name_H-M   'P 1'
#
loop_
_entity.id
_entity.type
_entity.pdbx_description
1 polymer ?
#
loop_
_entity_poly.entity_id
_entity_poly.type
_entity_poly.pdbx_seq_one_letter_code
_entity_poly.pdbx_strand_id
1 'polypeptide(L)' 'MMASTPDLDTVAAREAALVEVGYQRFDTGMPNRLFYRRGADGRRTHHLHVVTKTGLIQELVDAARAERGLASVPVWEE' A
#
# COMPACT_ATOMS: atom_id res chain seq x y z
N MET A 1 -5.72 -3.15 4.87
CA MET A 1 -5.45 -1.93 4.10
C MET A 1 -4.41 -2.23 3.03
N MET A 2 -4.60 -1.64 1.86
CA MET A 2 -3.67 -1.69 0.72
C MET A 2 -3.21 -0.26 0.47
N ALA A 3 -1.90 -0.05 0.30
CA ALA A 3 -1.31 1.22 -0.08
C ALA A 3 -0.37 1.00 -1.26
N SER A 4 -0.16 2.04 -2.07
CA SER A 4 0.74 1.97 -3.21
C SER A 4 1.72 3.15 -3.18
N THR A 5 2.96 2.88 -3.57
CA THR A 5 4.04 3.87 -3.63
C THR A 5 4.78 3.74 -4.96
N PRO A 6 5.33 4.82 -5.54
CA PRO A 6 6.24 4.71 -6.68
C PRO A 6 7.54 3.96 -6.31
N ASP A 7 7.93 3.98 -5.02
CA ASP A 7 9.16 3.38 -4.54
C ASP A 7 8.99 2.80 -3.11
N LEU A 8 9.34 1.53 -2.95
CA LEU A 8 9.25 0.84 -1.64
C LEU A 8 10.41 1.21 -0.72
N ASP A 9 11.57 1.61 -1.25
CA ASP A 9 12.71 2.00 -0.42
C ASP A 9 12.39 3.27 0.37
N THR A 10 11.65 4.19 -0.23
CA THR A 10 11.08 5.38 0.43
C THR A 10 10.18 5.05 1.62
N VAL A 11 9.47 3.92 1.58
CA VAL A 11 8.61 3.44 2.68
C VAL A 11 9.44 2.70 3.72
N ALA A 12 10.37 1.84 3.29
CA ALA A 12 11.30 1.14 4.17
C ALA A 12 12.15 2.12 4.99
N ALA A 13 12.59 3.23 4.39
CA ALA A 13 13.33 4.29 5.08
C ALA A 13 12.51 4.99 6.19
N ARG A 14 11.17 4.91 6.14
CA ARG A 14 10.24 5.47 7.14
C ARG A 14 9.65 4.43 8.07
N GLU A 15 10.23 3.23 8.12
CA GLU A 15 9.72 2.12 8.94
C GLU A 15 9.58 2.46 10.42
N ALA A 16 10.46 3.31 10.96
CA ALA A 16 10.37 3.77 12.35
C ALA A 16 9.01 4.43 12.68
N ALA A 17 8.46 5.23 11.77
CA ALA A 17 7.15 5.87 11.97
C ALA A 17 6.00 4.84 11.99
N LEU A 18 6.12 3.75 11.24
CA LEU A 18 5.16 2.64 11.27
C LEU A 18 5.25 1.87 12.60
N VAL A 19 6.47 1.69 13.12
CA VAL A 19 6.70 1.05 14.42
C VAL A 19 6.09 1.87 15.56
N GLU A 20 6.22 3.20 15.53
CA GLU A 20 5.64 4.10 16.54
C GLU A 20 4.11 3.95 16.66
N VAL A 21 3.42 3.67 15.55
CA VAL A 21 1.96 3.43 15.54
C VAL A 21 1.58 1.94 15.70
N GLY A 22 2.56 1.07 15.95
CA GLY A 22 2.36 -0.34 16.29
C GLY A 22 2.37 -1.33 15.13
N TYR A 23 2.81 -0.91 13.94
CA TYR A 23 3.05 -1.83 12.83
C TYR A 23 4.44 -2.47 12.92
N GLN A 24 4.51 -3.76 12.63
CA GLN A 24 5.75 -4.51 12.53
C GLN A 24 5.89 -5.09 11.12
N ARG A 25 7.10 -5.01 10.56
CA ARG A 25 7.41 -5.59 9.24
C ARG A 25 7.53 -7.10 9.33
N PHE A 26 7.01 -7.78 8.32
CA PHE A 26 7.17 -9.22 8.14
C PHE A 26 7.62 -9.49 6.71
N ASP A 27 8.71 -10.23 6.56
CA ASP A 27 9.10 -10.76 5.27
C ASP A 27 8.26 -12.01 4.95
N THR A 28 7.60 -11.99 3.80
CA THR A 28 6.78 -13.10 3.30
C THR A 28 7.37 -13.73 2.05
N GLY A 29 8.59 -13.36 1.64
CA GLY A 29 9.25 -13.84 0.42
C GLY A 29 8.57 -13.38 -0.88
N MET A 30 7.67 -12.40 -0.82
CA MET A 30 6.96 -11.89 -2.00
C MET A 30 7.65 -10.61 -2.49
N PRO A 31 8.21 -10.61 -3.71
CA PRO A 31 8.90 -9.44 -4.25
C PRO A 31 7.94 -8.28 -4.50
N ASN A 32 8.49 -7.06 -4.64
CA ASN A 32 7.74 -5.84 -4.96
C ASN A 32 6.60 -5.51 -3.98
N ARG A 33 6.75 -5.94 -2.72
CA ARG A 33 5.77 -5.67 -1.68
C ARG A 33 6.42 -5.62 -0.29
N LEU A 34 6.02 -4.63 0.49
CA LEU A 34 6.23 -4.61 1.93
C LEU A 34 4.96 -5.04 2.65
N PHE A 35 5.12 -5.86 3.68
CA PHE A 35 4.02 -6.33 4.50
C PHE A 35 4.23 -5.96 5.96
N TYR A 36 3.23 -5.29 6.53
CA TYR A 36 3.20 -4.87 7.91
C TYR A 36 1.95 -5.39 8.61
N ARG A 37 2.10 -5.71 9.89
CA ARG A 37 1.02 -6.17 10.75
C ARG A 37 0.99 -5.35 12.03
N ARG A 38 -0.21 -4.90 12.43
CA ARG A 38 -0.47 -4.28 13.73
C ARG A 38 -1.30 -5.21 14.59
N GLY A 39 -0.95 -5.28 15.87
CA GLY A 39 -1.69 -6.03 16.88
C GLY A 39 -2.02 -5.17 18.10
N ALA A 40 -2.99 -5.62 18.88
CA ALA A 40 -3.32 -5.10 20.21
C ALA A 40 -3.63 -6.30 21.12
N ASP A 41 -3.06 -6.32 22.33
CA ASP A 41 -3.28 -7.38 23.34
C ASP A 41 -3.09 -8.82 22.79
N GLY A 42 -2.04 -9.03 22.00
CA GLY A 42 -1.75 -10.33 21.39
C GLY A 42 -2.66 -10.73 20.22
N ARG A 43 -3.69 -9.94 19.88
CA ARG A 43 -4.55 -10.17 18.72
C ARG A 43 -4.10 -9.31 17.54
N ARG A 44 -4.09 -9.93 16.36
CA ARG A 44 -3.86 -9.25 15.08
C ARG A 44 -5.08 -8.42 14.72
N THR A 45 -4.89 -7.13 14.44
CA THR A 45 -5.99 -6.21 14.14
C THR A 45 -5.93 -5.67 12.71
N HIS A 46 -4.75 -5.38 12.18
CA HIS A 46 -4.60 -4.78 10.85
C HIS A 46 -3.46 -5.41 10.05
N HIS A 47 -3.70 -5.56 8.75
CA HIS A 47 -2.70 -5.83 7.74
C HIS A 47 -2.54 -4.60 6.86
N LEU A 48 -1.29 -4.19 6.64
CA LEU A 48 -0.93 -3.16 5.70
C LEU A 48 -0.02 -3.79 4.64
N HIS A 49 -0.50 -3.79 3.39
CA HIS A 49 0.28 -4.20 2.24
C HIS A 49 0.66 -2.95 1.46
N VAL A 50 1.96 -2.72 1.28
CA VAL A 50 2.48 -1.62 0.46
C VAL A 50 3.11 -2.20 -0.78
N VAL A 51 2.61 -1.83 -1.95
CA VAL A 51 3.09 -2.35 -3.25
C VAL A 51 3.69 -1.22 -4.09
N THR A 52 4.59 -1.57 -5.01
CA THR A 52 4.97 -0.62 -6.06
C THR A 52 3.82 -0.42 -7.02
N LYS A 53 3.61 0.83 -7.42
CA LYS A 53 2.69 1.19 -8.48
C LYS A 53 3.45 1.49 -9.76
N THR A 54 3.04 0.89 -10.87
CA THR A 54 3.43 1.38 -12.18
C THR A 54 2.48 2.51 -12.58
N GLY A 55 3.01 3.65 -13.02
CA GLY A 55 2.19 4.79 -13.50
C GLY A 55 1.15 4.37 -14.54
N LEU A 56 1.52 3.39 -15.38
CA LEU A 56 0.67 2.78 -16.39
C LEU A 56 -0.68 2.27 -15.87
N ILE A 57 -0.74 1.64 -14.69
CA ILE A 57 -2.02 1.11 -14.19
C ILE A 57 -2.98 2.25 -13.82
N GLN A 58 -2.47 3.37 -13.29
CA GLN A 58 -3.32 4.54 -13.05
C GLN A 58 -3.84 5.12 -14.35
N GLU A 59 -2.94 5.31 -15.32
CA GLU A 59 -3.29 5.87 -16.64
C GLU A 59 -4.37 5.03 -17.34
N LEU A 60 -4.21 3.71 -17.34
CA LEU A 60 -5.17 2.80 -17.96
C LEU A 60 -6.53 2.82 -17.24
N VAL A 61 -6.53 2.84 -15.91
CA VAL A 61 -7.80 2.91 -15.15
C VAL A 61 -8.46 4.27 -15.31
N ASP A 62 -7.70 5.37 -15.33
CA ASP A 62 -8.24 6.71 -15.54
C ASP A 62 -8.85 6.86 -16.93
N ALA A 63 -8.17 6.39 -17.97
CA ALA A 63 -8.72 6.38 -19.33
C ALA A 63 -10.04 5.58 -19.39
N ALA A 64 -10.05 4.38 -18.82
CA ALA A 64 -11.24 3.53 -18.78
C ALA A 64 -12.40 4.16 -17.98
N ARG A 65 -12.13 4.97 -16.96
CA ARG A 65 -13.15 5.70 -16.19
C ARG A 65 -13.68 6.91 -16.94
N ALA A 66 -12.80 7.64 -17.61
CA ALA A 66 -13.17 8.79 -18.45
C ALA A 66 -14.12 8.38 -19.58
N GLU A 67 -13.85 7.25 -20.25
CA GLU A 67 -14.73 6.66 -21.27
C GLU A 67 -16.15 6.35 -20.74
N ARG A 68 -16.27 6.11 -19.43
CA ARG A 68 -17.53 5.80 -18.76
C ARG A 68 -18.17 7.02 -18.09
N GLY A 69 -17.60 8.22 -18.24
CA GLY A 69 -18.05 9.44 -17.55
C GLY A 69 -17.88 9.38 -16.03
N LEU A 70 -17.03 8.49 -15.52
CA LEU A 70 -16.77 8.32 -14.10
C LEU A 70 -15.60 9.22 -13.68
N ALA A 71 -15.72 9.85 -12.51
CA ALA A 71 -14.61 10.62 -11.94
C ALA A 71 -13.38 9.73 -11.73
N SER A 72 -12.18 10.24 -12.02
CA SER A 72 -10.93 9.54 -11.65
C SER A 72 -10.92 9.31 -10.13
N VAL A 73 -10.49 8.12 -9.74
CA VAL A 73 -10.24 7.78 -8.34
C VAL A 73 -8.84 7.20 -8.26
N PRO A 74 -8.08 7.51 -7.20
CA PRO A 74 -6.90 6.74 -6.87
C PRO A 74 -7.31 5.27 -6.79
N VAL A 75 -6.65 4.41 -7.57
CA VAL A 75 -7.05 2.98 -7.66
C VAL A 75 -6.93 2.29 -6.29
N TRP A 76 -6.21 2.89 -5.34
CA TRP A 76 -6.18 2.50 -3.93
C TRP A 76 -6.04 3.73 -3.01
N GLU A 77 -7.11 4.10 -2.31
CA GLU A 77 -7.08 4.88 -1.06
C GLU A 77 -8.14 4.32 -0.09
N GLU A 78 -7.67 3.97 1.12
CA GLU A 78 -8.18 4.48 2.41
C GLU A 78 -6.95 4.78 3.29
#